data_AF-A0A935GXL5-F1
#
_entry.id   AF-A0A935GXL5-F1
#
_cell.length_a   1.000
_cell.length_b   1.000
_cell.length_c   1.000
_cell.angle_alpha   90.00
_cell.angle_beta   90.00
_cell.angle_gamma   90.00
#
_symmetry.space_group_name_H-M   'P 1'
#
loop_
_entity.id
_entity.type
_entity.pdbx_description
1 polymer ?
#
loop_
_entity_poly.entity_id
_entity_poly.type
_entity_poly.pdbx_seq_one_letter_code
_entity_poly.pdbx_strand_id
1 'polypeptide(L)' 'MNSTQLWHDPIVEEIHATRERLAEQYHNDLVAYSKAAELHCQVLGFRIVESPRPQPFQESLQKVEVAA' A
#
# COMPACT_ATOMS: atom_id res chain seq x y z
N MET A 1 -0.98 12.29 -25.85
CA MET A 1 -0.07 12.12 -24.70
C MET A 1 -0.94 12.07 -23.46
N ASN A 2 -1.07 10.90 -22.84
CA ASN A 2 -1.91 10.70 -21.66
C ASN A 2 -1.14 11.29 -20.47
N SER A 3 -1.39 12.55 -20.15
CA SER A 3 -0.82 13.21 -18.99
C SER A 3 -1.34 12.48 -17.75
N THR A 4 -0.50 11.62 -17.18
CA THR A 4 -0.67 11.06 -15.84
C THR A 4 -0.80 12.23 -14.90
N GLN A 5 -2.04 12.61 -14.63
CA GLN A 5 -2.37 13.66 -13.70
C GLN A 5 -1.86 13.16 -12.36
N LEU A 6 -0.72 13.72 -11.95
CA LEU A 6 -0.07 13.46 -10.68
C LEU A 6 -1.10 13.90 -9.63
N TRP A 7 -1.87 12.95 -9.11
CA TRP A 7 -2.82 13.20 -8.05
C TRP A 7 -2.02 13.53 -6.80
N HIS A 8 -1.64 14.80 -6.66
CA HIS A 8 -1.13 15.36 -5.42
C HIS A 8 -2.31 15.50 -4.46
N ASP A 9 -2.72 14.37 -3.91
CA ASP A 9 -3.61 14.34 -2.77
C ASP A 9 -2.76 14.61 -1.52
N PRO A 10 -2.96 15.74 -0.82
CA PRO A 10 -2.18 16.08 0.36
C PRO A 10 -2.29 15.03 1.47
N ILE A 11 -3.39 14.27 1.52
CA ILE A 11 -3.56 13.17 2.46
C ILE A 11 -2.63 12.01 2.10
N VAL A 12 -2.47 11.71 0.80
CA VAL A 12 -1.58 10.65 0.32
C VAL A 12 -0.13 11.01 0.60
N GLU A 13 0.29 12.26 0.39
CA GLU A 13 1.63 12.74 0.73
C GLU A 13 1.91 12.62 2.24
N GLU A 14 0.97 12.99 3.10
CA GLU A 14 1.10 12.84 4.56
C GLU A 14 1.27 11.37 4.98
N ILE A 15 0.51 10.47 4.35
CA ILE A 15 0.62 9.02 4.59
C ILE A 15 2.01 8.51 4.16
N HIS A 16 2.51 8.92 3.00
CA HIS A 16 3.83 8.52 2.52
C HIS A 16 4.96 9.02 3.43
N ALA A 17 4.92 10.28 3.83
CA ALA A 17 5.89 10.86 4.76
C ALA A 17 5.89 10.16 6.12
N THR A 18 4.70 9.84 6.64
CA THR A 18 4.55 9.11 7.90
C THR A 18 5.11 7.70 7.80
N ARG A 19 4.84 7.00 6.69
CA ARG A 19 5.36 5.65 6.42
C ARG A 19 6.88 5.63 6.33
N GLU A 20 7.48 6.59 5.63
CA GLU A 20 8.93 6.69 5.47
C GLU A 20 9.63 6.92 6.82
N ARG A 21 9.13 7.86 7.62
CA ARG A 21 9.65 8.15 8.97
C ARG A 21 9.62 6.93 9.89
N LEU A 22 8.52 6.18 9.87
CA LEU A 22 8.39 4.96 10.68
C LEU A 22 9.29 3.83 10.14
N ALA A 23 9.47 3.71 8.82
CA ALA A 23 10.36 2.73 8.22
C ALA A 23 11.83 2.96 8.64
N GLU A 24 12.28 4.23 8.66
CA GLU A 24 13.59 4.62 9.20
C GLU A 24 13.70 4.30 10.69
N GLN A 25 12.70 4.67 11.48
CA GLN A 25 12.69 4.45 12.94
C GLN A 25 12.79 2.96 13.30
N TYR A 26 12.15 2.08 12.54
CA TYR A 26 12.14 0.64 12.78
C TYR A 26 13.16 -0.13 11.93
N HIS A 27 14.12 0.54 11.28
CA HIS A 27 15.18 -0.08 10.48
C HIS A 27 14.65 -1.05 9.38
N ASN A 28 13.53 -0.71 8.75
CA ASN A 28 12.81 -1.57 7.81
C ASN A 28 12.28 -2.90 8.40
N ASP A 29 12.18 -3.03 9.73
CA ASP A 29 11.40 -4.11 10.35
C ASP A 29 9.91 -3.88 10.10
N LEU A 30 9.43 -4.48 9.02
CA LEU A 30 8.03 -4.39 8.58
C LEU A 30 7.05 -4.91 9.65
N VAL A 31 7.47 -5.83 10.52
CA VAL A 31 6.62 -6.38 11.58
C VAL A 31 6.46 -5.34 12.70
N ALA A 32 7.57 -4.73 13.13
CA ALA A 32 7.54 -3.67 14.13
C ALA A 32 6.74 -2.44 13.66
N TYR A 33 6.96 -2.04 12.39
CA TYR A 33 6.18 -0.98 11.74
C TYR A 33 4.69 -1.29 11.74
N SER A 34 4.30 -2.48 11.28
CA SER A 34 2.88 -2.85 11.14
C SER A 34 2.20 -2.81 12.50
N LYS A 35 2.86 -3.35 13.54
CA LYS A 35 2.34 -3.31 14.91
C LYS A 35 2.19 -1.89 15.46
N ALA A 36 3.14 -0.99 15.17
CA ALA A 36 3.05 0.41 15.58
C ALA A 36 1.90 1.15 14.89
N ALA A 37 1.71 0.91 13.59
CA ALA A 37 0.59 1.46 12.82
C ALA A 37 -0.76 0.94 13.34
N GLU A 38 -0.85 -0.36 13.63
CA GLU A 38 -2.06 -0.97 14.19
C GLU A 38 -2.45 -0.34 15.54
N LEU A 39 -1.48 -0.21 16.45
CA LEU A 39 -1.70 0.41 17.76
C LEU A 39 -2.16 1.87 17.62
N HIS A 40 -1.57 2.63 16.70
CA HIS A 40 -1.95 4.01 16.46
C HIS A 40 -3.41 4.13 15.99
N CYS A 41 -3.83 3.27 15.05
CA CYS A 41 -5.21 3.21 14.60
C CYS A 41 -6.19 2.87 15.74
N GLN A 42 -5.81 1.95 16.64
CA GLN A 42 -6.63 1.58 17.79
C GLN A 42 -6.81 2.75 18.78
N VAL A 43 -5.76 3.52 19.05
CA VAL A 43 -5.82 4.72 19.91
C VAL A 43 -6.78 5.76 19.34
N LEU A 44 -6.85 5.88 18.01
CA LEU A 44 -7.79 6.76 17.31
C LEU A 44 -9.22 6.19 17.24
N GLY A 45 -9.47 5.02 17.82
CA GLY A 45 -10.78 4.36 17.83
C GLY A 45 -11.12 3.60 16.55
N PHE A 46 -10.16 3.44 15.63
CA PHE A 46 -10.37 2.63 14.43
C PHE A 46 -10.28 1.14 14.76
N ARG A 47 -11.23 0.38 14.20
CA ARG A 47 -11.20 -1.09 14.25
C ARG A 47 -10.48 -1.60 13.01
N ILE A 48 -9.42 -2.36 13.24
CA ILE A 48 -8.69 -3.03 12.16
C ILE A 48 -9.51 -4.23 11.70
N VAL A 49 -9.76 -4.32 10.40
CA VAL A 49 -10.50 -5.42 9.78
C VAL A 49 -9.57 -6.01 8.74
N GLU A 50 -9.23 -7.29 8.88
CA GLU A 50 -8.51 -8.00 7.82
C GLU A 50 -9.43 -8.06 6.59
N SER A 51 -9.04 -7.37 5.52
CA SER A 51 -9.70 -7.56 4.23
C SER A 51 -9.44 -8.99 3.77
N PRO A 52 -10.45 -9.73 3.29
CA PRO A 52 -10.21 -11.03 2.68
C PRO A 52 -9.16 -10.87 1.58
N ARG A 53 -8.10 -11.70 1.63
CA ARG A 53 -7.03 -11.66 0.63
C ARG A 53 -7.69 -11.66 -0.76
N PRO A 54 -7.45 -10.64 -1.60
CA PRO A 54 -7.91 -10.70 -2.98
C PRO A 54 -7.31 -11.96 -3.58
N GLN A 55 -8.17 -12.84 -4.09
CA GLN A 55 -7.74 -14.04 -4.80
C GLN A 55 -6.82 -13.59 -5.93
N PRO A 56 -5.71 -14.30 -6.20
CA PRO A 56 -4.85 -13.94 -7.31
C PRO A 56 -5.69 -13.89 -8.58
N PHE A 57 -5.74 -12.72 -9.19
CA PHE A 57 -6.36 -12.50 -10.48
C PHE A 57 -5.59 -13.41 -11.46
N GLN A 58 -6.19 -14.55 -11.82
CA GLN A 58 -5.65 -15.39 -12.88
C GLN A 58 -5.86 -14.63 -14.19
N GLU A 59 -4.93 -13.74 -14.52
CA GLU A 59 -4.73 -13.28 -15.90
C GLU A 59 -4.47 -14.54 -16.72
N SER A 60 -5.52 -14.98 -17.42
CA SER A 60 -5.39 -15.89 -18.54
C SER A 60 -4.35 -15.30 -19.48
N LEU A 61 -3.18 -15.92 -19.54
CA LEU A 61 -2.20 -15.78 -20.62
C LEU A 61 -2.89 -16.11 -21.95
N GLN A 62 -3.60 -15.14 -22.52
CA GLN A 62 -3.90 -15.13 -23.93
C GLN A 62 -2.58 -14.81 -24.62
N LYS A 63 -1.90 -15.86 -25.07
CA LYS A 63 -0.78 -15.79 -26.00
C LYS A 63 -1.17 -14.86 -27.15
N VAL A 64 -0.62 -13.65 -27.16
CA VAL A 64 -0.41 -12.91 -28.39
C VAL A 64 0.91 -13.46 -28.95
N GLU A 65 0.81 -14.54 -29.73
CA GLU A 65 1.89 -14.96 -30.62
C GLU A 65 1.57 -14.33 -31.98
N VAL A 66 2.30 -13.26 -32.31
CA VAL A 66 2.38 -12.65 -33.64
C VAL A 66 3.73 -13.04 -34.23
N ALA A 67 3.71 -13.84 -35.30
CA ALA A 67 4.70 -13.98 -36.38
C ALA A 67 4.37 -15.29 -37.12
N ALA A 68 4.29 -15.39 -38.45
CA ALA A 68 4.57 -14.50 -39.56
C ALA A 68 3.74 -14.96 -40.78
#